data_AF-A0A496UU66-F1
#
_entry.id   AF-A0A496UU66-F1
#
_cell.length_a   1.000
_cell.length_b   1.000
_cell.length_c   1.000
_cell.angle_alpha   90.00
_cell.angle_beta   90.00
_cell.angle_gamma   90.00
#
_symmetry.space_group_name_H-M   'P 1'
#
loop_
_entity.id
_entity.type
_entity.pdbx_description
1 polymer ?
#
loop_
_entity_poly.entity_id
_entity_poly.type
_entity_poly.pdbx_seq_one_letter_code
_entity_poly.pdbx_strand_id
1 'polypeptide(L)'
;MAQSEDQTEQLNVPDVPPGRYIHEGDMLLTERQQSSLEQQGTFEANLWPGGIVPYEFETNSTASVNLVSAVGIAFVAGSPPAITSLFTDLSTVGIQVGDEIRVNGSISNNNNSASNPGYVVTGVMAGQLTLTTGDPINTENNTGLPIQIYSTRTVTPLNQTRFQNAMVGWEAVANVDFRLRTTESDYVRVQNSNFNRSAVGHEGGQQVLEMRNWWSQPIIQHEAAHTLAVKHEQSRPDRDTYVDIRLGNVSQTACSGPCDGNFNISPTARAYPTGPDGVYDFDSVMHYGAKAFTTNPDSNTIVVREPWTSEWQTRIGQRSHLSYWDQKVMSFLYPQSDWRFLHAATSAPINTGGFVTPYDSLPVAMALIPSGGHLIMLYPETFVEPGVYTKTMVMEAPLGAVITGQ
;
A
#
# COMPACT_ATOMS: atom_id res chain seq x y z
N MET A 1 -1.53 -18.30 6.70
CA MET A 1 -0.66 -18.15 5.51
C MET A 1 -0.78 -16.71 5.06
N ALA A 2 0.14 -15.85 5.50
CA ALA A 2 0.23 -14.49 4.98
C ALA A 2 0.71 -14.61 3.53
N GLN A 3 -0.13 -14.23 2.57
CA GLN A 3 0.24 -14.16 1.17
C GLN A 3 1.20 -12.98 1.03
N SER A 4 2.48 -13.28 0.85
CA SER A 4 3.52 -12.30 0.62
C SER A 4 3.28 -11.62 -0.72
N GLU A 5 3.25 -10.28 -0.75
CA GLU A 5 3.35 -9.44 -1.97
C GLU A 5 4.66 -9.65 -2.73
N ASP A 6 5.55 -10.47 -2.15
CA ASP A 6 6.94 -10.64 -2.49
C ASP A 6 7.18 -11.82 -3.45
N GLN A 7 6.67 -11.69 -4.67
CA GLN A 7 7.03 -12.58 -5.77
C GLN A 7 7.63 -11.74 -6.90
N THR A 8 8.96 -11.66 -6.94
CA THR A 8 9.68 -11.06 -8.07
C THR A 8 9.94 -12.11 -9.14
N GLU A 9 9.44 -11.84 -10.34
CA GLU A 9 10.01 -12.35 -11.57
C GLU A 9 10.22 -11.14 -12.49
N GLN A 10 11.48 -10.79 -12.78
CA GLN A 10 11.78 -9.82 -13.83
C GLN A 10 12.08 -10.57 -15.12
N LEU A 11 11.09 -10.60 -16.00
CA LEU A 11 11.34 -10.38 -17.41
C LEU A 11 11.61 -8.86 -17.54
N ASN A 12 12.84 -8.45 -17.87
CA ASN A 12 13.27 -7.07 -18.27
C ASN A 12 12.25 -5.95 -17.95
N VAL A 13 12.23 -5.24 -16.80
CA VAL A 13 11.13 -4.28 -16.47
C VAL A 13 10.92 -3.24 -17.56
N PRO A 14 9.88 -3.37 -18.38
CA PRO A 14 9.28 -2.21 -18.99
C PRO A 14 8.50 -1.53 -17.86
N ASP A 15 8.36 -0.20 -17.87
CA ASP A 15 7.36 0.53 -17.08
C ASP A 15 7.78 1.21 -15.76
N VAL A 16 9.07 1.36 -15.42
CA VAL A 16 9.45 2.41 -14.46
C VAL A 16 9.37 3.76 -15.20
N PRO A 17 8.57 4.75 -14.73
CA PRO A 17 8.50 6.03 -15.41
C PRO A 17 9.89 6.71 -15.48
N PRO A 18 10.24 7.41 -16.57
CA PRO A 18 11.53 8.09 -16.67
C PRO A 18 11.79 9.03 -15.48
N GLY A 19 13.01 8.98 -14.92
CA GLY A 19 13.39 9.81 -13.76
C GLY A 19 12.87 9.29 -12.40
N ARG A 20 12.38 8.04 -12.35
CA ARG A 20 11.93 7.38 -11.11
C ARG A 20 12.84 6.23 -10.70
N TYR A 21 12.88 5.99 -9.40
CA TYR A 21 13.63 4.90 -8.77
C TYR A 21 12.71 4.08 -7.89
N ILE A 22 12.83 2.76 -7.98
CA ILE A 22 12.15 1.86 -7.06
C ILE A 22 12.96 1.82 -5.77
N HIS A 23 12.30 2.09 -4.65
CA HIS A 23 12.83 1.97 -3.31
C HIS A 23 11.97 0.98 -2.53
N GLU A 24 12.61 0.07 -1.79
CA GLU A 24 11.90 -0.96 -1.01
C GLU A 24 10.84 -1.70 -1.83
N GLY A 25 11.13 -2.07 -3.08
CA GLY A 25 10.25 -2.92 -3.90
C GLY A 25 8.94 -2.30 -4.42
N ASP A 26 8.33 -1.34 -3.71
CA ASP A 26 6.99 -0.79 -3.96
C ASP A 26 6.89 0.75 -3.93
N MET A 27 7.89 1.47 -3.43
CA MET A 27 7.91 2.94 -3.46
C MET A 27 8.56 3.49 -4.74
N LEU A 28 7.85 4.35 -5.46
CA LEU A 28 8.38 5.09 -6.61
C LEU A 28 8.86 6.48 -6.18
N LEU A 29 10.18 6.67 -6.12
CA LEU A 29 10.79 7.93 -5.70
C LEU A 29 11.29 8.75 -6.89
N THR A 30 11.17 10.07 -6.79
CA THR A 30 11.88 11.02 -7.66
C THR A 30 13.37 11.09 -7.33
N GLU A 31 14.20 11.61 -8.25
CA GLU A 31 15.63 11.89 -8.00
C GLU A 31 15.86 12.72 -6.72
N ARG A 32 14.98 13.70 -6.45
CA ARG A 32 15.04 14.54 -5.25
C ARG A 32 14.83 13.71 -3.98
N GLN A 33 13.78 12.89 -3.95
CA GLN A 33 13.47 12.05 -2.80
C GLN A 33 14.54 10.98 -2.57
N GLN A 34 15.08 10.41 -3.64
CA GLN A 34 16.20 9.47 -3.52
C GLN A 34 17.42 10.15 -2.88
N SER A 35 17.72 11.39 -3.29
CA SER A 35 18.84 12.17 -2.74
C SER A 35 18.59 12.63 -1.30
N SER A 36 17.34 12.78 -0.87
CA SER A 36 16.99 13.15 0.50
C SER A 36 16.99 11.98 1.48
N LEU A 37 16.85 10.74 1.01
CA LEU A 37 17.05 9.53 1.84
C LEU A 37 18.43 9.48 2.50
N GLU A 38 19.44 10.06 1.85
CA GLU A 38 20.82 10.14 2.38
C GLU A 38 21.03 11.30 3.37
N GLN A 39 20.07 12.23 3.47
CA GLN A 39 20.16 13.39 4.35
C GLN A 39 19.35 13.14 5.64
N GLN A 40 20.03 13.21 6.79
CA GLN A 40 19.37 13.11 8.09
C GLN A 40 18.45 14.32 8.31
N GLY A 41 17.14 14.10 8.49
CA GLY A 41 16.17 15.17 8.68
C GLY A 41 14.83 14.71 9.26
N THR A 42 14.05 15.67 9.76
CA THR A 42 12.63 15.51 10.17
C THR A 42 11.77 15.10 8.99
N PHE A 43 10.71 14.31 9.22
CA PHE A 43 9.73 13.85 8.22
C PHE A 43 9.55 14.81 7.02
N GLU A 44 9.88 14.35 5.81
CA GLU A 44 9.73 15.15 4.58
C GLU A 44 8.29 15.01 4.08
N ALA A 45 7.43 15.88 4.58
CA ALA A 45 6.00 15.87 4.31
C ALA A 45 5.70 16.49 2.93
N ASN A 46 5.80 15.70 1.87
CA ASN A 46 5.22 16.05 0.56
C ASN A 46 3.73 15.67 0.59
N LEU A 47 2.91 16.43 1.29
CA LEU A 47 1.49 16.08 1.49
C LEU A 47 0.60 16.74 0.44
N TRP A 48 -0.52 16.09 0.17
CA TRP A 48 -1.51 16.63 -0.74
C TRP A 48 -2.13 17.91 -0.19
N PRO A 49 -2.16 19.01 -0.96
CA PRO A 49 -2.73 20.28 -0.50
C PRO A 49 -4.17 20.12 -0.02
N GLY A 50 -4.40 20.45 1.25
CA GLY A 50 -5.72 20.33 1.89
C GLY A 50 -6.23 18.91 2.04
N GLY A 51 -5.37 17.89 1.90
CA GLY A 51 -5.76 16.48 1.93
C GLY A 51 -6.52 16.01 0.70
N ILE A 52 -6.59 16.82 -0.37
CA ILE A 52 -7.33 16.47 -1.58
C ILE A 52 -6.41 15.69 -2.51
N VAL A 53 -6.81 14.46 -2.84
CA VAL A 53 -6.11 13.57 -3.77
C VAL A 53 -6.99 13.32 -5.00
N PRO A 54 -6.89 14.16 -6.04
CA PRO A 54 -7.55 13.90 -7.31
C PRO A 54 -6.99 12.60 -7.91
N TYR A 55 -7.86 11.71 -8.38
CA TYR A 55 -7.44 10.50 -9.06
C TYR A 55 -8.24 10.25 -10.34
N GLU A 56 -7.63 9.57 -11.29
CA GLU A 56 -8.30 9.02 -12.46
C GLU A 56 -7.94 7.55 -12.63
N PHE A 57 -8.88 6.78 -13.17
CA PHE A 57 -8.61 5.40 -13.57
C PHE A 57 -8.14 5.37 -15.02
N GLU A 58 -7.17 4.51 -15.31
CA GLU A 58 -6.92 4.10 -16.68
C GLU A 58 -8.11 3.27 -17.17
N THR A 59 -8.87 3.73 -18.17
CA THR A 59 -10.11 3.06 -18.61
C THR A 59 -10.08 2.54 -20.04
N ASN A 60 -9.05 2.84 -20.84
CA ASN A 60 -9.03 2.51 -22.28
C ASN A 60 -7.62 2.15 -22.78
N SER A 61 -6.77 1.64 -21.91
CA SER A 61 -5.40 1.35 -22.28
C SER A 61 -5.31 0.16 -23.22
N THR A 62 -4.62 0.37 -24.33
CA THR A 62 -4.17 -0.72 -25.17
C THR A 62 -2.79 -1.27 -24.77
N ALA A 63 -2.13 -0.62 -23.81
CA ALA A 63 -0.88 -1.09 -23.27
C ALA A 63 -1.15 -2.33 -22.41
N SER A 64 -0.49 -3.42 -22.80
CA SER A 64 -0.50 -4.70 -22.09
C SER A 64 0.67 -4.73 -21.11
N VAL A 65 0.40 -5.16 -19.89
CA VAL A 65 1.45 -5.54 -18.94
C VAL A 65 1.64 -7.06 -19.09
N ASN A 66 2.89 -7.49 -19.31
CA ASN A 66 3.23 -8.91 -19.47
C ASN A 66 3.12 -9.62 -18.12
N LEU A 67 1.95 -10.18 -17.81
CA LEU A 67 1.81 -11.03 -16.62
C LEU A 67 2.44 -12.42 -16.84
N VAL A 68 2.44 -12.91 -18.09
CA VAL A 68 2.86 -14.28 -18.41
C VAL A 68 3.16 -14.44 -19.90
N SER A 69 4.32 -14.97 -20.24
CA SER A 69 4.52 -15.67 -21.53
C SER A 69 4.23 -17.16 -21.35
N ALA A 70 2.98 -17.54 -21.03
CA ALA A 70 2.62 -18.95 -20.90
C ALA A 70 2.08 -19.50 -22.23
N VAL A 71 3.00 -20.13 -22.97
CA VAL A 71 2.85 -21.31 -23.81
C VAL A 71 1.42 -21.85 -24.02
N GLY A 72 0.96 -21.82 -25.28
CA GLY A 72 0.23 -22.96 -25.87
C GLY A 72 -1.13 -23.34 -25.31
N ILE A 73 -1.98 -22.39 -24.89
CA ILE A 73 -3.34 -22.71 -24.43
C ILE A 73 -4.26 -22.91 -25.65
N ALA A 74 -5.07 -23.97 -25.68
CA ALA A 74 -6.06 -24.23 -26.75
C ALA A 74 -7.49 -23.93 -26.28
N PHE A 75 -8.43 -23.70 -27.21
CA PHE A 75 -9.73 -23.09 -26.92
C PHE A 75 -10.84 -23.48 -27.92
N VAL A 76 -11.97 -24.08 -27.46
CA VAL A 76 -13.18 -24.53 -28.20
C VAL A 76 -14.45 -24.15 -27.39
N ALA A 77 -15.63 -23.99 -27.99
CA ALA A 77 -16.87 -23.72 -27.26
C ALA A 77 -17.84 -24.91 -27.32
N GLY A 78 -18.51 -25.24 -26.20
CA GLY A 78 -19.73 -26.05 -26.18
C GLY A 78 -19.62 -27.45 -25.53
N SER A 79 -20.36 -27.61 -24.41
CA SER A 79 -20.63 -28.82 -23.62
C SER A 79 -19.61 -29.16 -22.51
N PRO A 80 -20.06 -29.62 -21.32
CA PRO A 80 -19.19 -29.80 -20.15
C PRO A 80 -18.39 -31.11 -20.26
N PRO A 81 -17.06 -31.09 -20.14
CA PRO A 81 -16.31 -32.28 -19.77
C PRO A 81 -16.11 -32.29 -18.25
N ALA A 82 -16.48 -33.41 -17.63
CA ALA A 82 -15.77 -33.82 -16.43
C ALA A 82 -14.36 -34.24 -16.85
N ILE A 83 -13.34 -33.78 -16.12
CA ILE A 83 -12.15 -34.54 -15.63
C ILE A 83 -10.92 -33.63 -15.45
N THR A 84 -10.46 -33.67 -14.21
CA THR A 84 -9.11 -33.50 -13.62
C THR A 84 -7.90 -33.11 -14.47
N SER A 85 -7.22 -32.09 -13.93
CA SER A 85 -5.76 -31.90 -13.81
C SER A 85 -4.95 -31.76 -15.10
N LEU A 86 -4.66 -30.51 -15.48
CA LEU A 86 -3.37 -30.12 -16.10
C LEU A 86 -3.22 -28.59 -16.16
N PHE A 87 -3.23 -27.93 -15.00
CA PHE A 87 -2.59 -26.63 -14.85
C PHE A 87 -1.97 -26.53 -13.46
N THR A 88 -0.69 -26.19 -13.41
CA THR A 88 -0.10 -25.48 -12.27
C THR A 88 -0.93 -24.21 -12.05
N ASP A 89 -1.68 -24.24 -10.96
CA ASP A 89 -2.52 -23.19 -10.37
C ASP A 89 -2.45 -21.80 -11.05
N LEU A 90 -3.49 -21.42 -11.82
CA LEU A 90 -3.58 -20.10 -12.46
C LEU A 90 -3.50 -18.91 -11.47
N SER A 91 -3.68 -19.15 -10.16
CA SER A 91 -3.45 -18.14 -9.14
C SER A 91 -1.98 -17.71 -9.02
N THR A 92 -1.03 -18.58 -9.42
CA THR A 92 0.41 -18.27 -9.50
C THR A 92 0.74 -17.27 -10.59
N VAL A 93 -0.19 -17.02 -11.51
CA VAL A 93 0.03 -16.31 -12.76
C VAL A 93 -0.56 -14.89 -12.75
N GLY A 94 -1.04 -14.44 -11.58
CA GLY A 94 -1.38 -13.05 -11.28
C GLY A 94 -2.72 -12.54 -11.80
N ILE A 95 -3.45 -13.30 -12.62
CA ILE A 95 -4.78 -12.92 -13.14
C ILE A 95 -5.85 -13.14 -12.07
N GLN A 96 -6.74 -12.15 -11.89
CA GLN A 96 -7.83 -12.22 -10.90
C GLN A 96 -9.19 -11.82 -11.49
N VAL A 97 -10.23 -12.09 -10.69
CA VAL A 97 -11.57 -11.56 -10.93
C VAL A 97 -11.54 -10.04 -10.94
N GLY A 98 -12.04 -9.45 -12.03
CA GLY A 98 -12.05 -8.02 -12.29
C GLY A 98 -10.95 -7.56 -13.24
N ASP A 99 -9.98 -8.38 -13.61
CA ASP A 99 -8.97 -7.96 -14.58
C ASP A 99 -9.54 -7.88 -15.99
N GLU A 100 -9.17 -6.84 -16.74
CA GLU A 100 -9.42 -6.77 -18.17
C GLU A 100 -8.22 -7.32 -18.93
N ILE A 101 -8.42 -8.44 -19.59
CA ILE A 101 -7.37 -9.19 -20.28
C ILE A 101 -7.50 -9.13 -21.79
N ARG A 102 -6.37 -9.23 -22.50
CA ARG A 102 -6.31 -9.44 -23.94
C ARG A 102 -5.78 -10.82 -24.25
N VAL A 103 -6.26 -11.39 -25.34
CA VAL A 103 -5.83 -12.70 -25.83
C VAL A 103 -5.28 -12.52 -27.23
N ASN A 104 -4.03 -12.95 -27.45
CA ASN A 104 -3.41 -13.00 -28.77
C ASN A 104 -3.30 -14.47 -29.22
N GLY A 105 -3.85 -14.80 -30.40
CA GLY A 105 -3.96 -16.15 -30.94
C GLY A 105 -5.34 -16.44 -31.52
N SER A 106 -5.52 -17.63 -32.11
CA SER A 106 -6.80 -18.04 -32.71
C SER A 106 -7.70 -18.73 -31.68
N ILE A 107 -8.81 -18.08 -31.30
CA ILE A 107 -9.88 -18.70 -30.51
C ILE A 107 -10.83 -19.39 -31.50
N SER A 108 -11.03 -20.71 -31.38
CA SER A 108 -11.79 -21.49 -32.38
C SER A 108 -13.32 -21.37 -32.22
N ASN A 109 -13.85 -20.15 -32.10
CA ASN A 109 -15.29 -19.94 -32.27
C ASN A 109 -15.66 -18.95 -33.37
N ASN A 110 -14.72 -18.20 -33.97
CA ASN A 110 -14.97 -17.40 -35.16
C ASN A 110 -13.65 -17.12 -35.89
N ASN A 111 -13.64 -17.30 -37.21
CA ASN A 111 -12.55 -16.88 -38.10
C ASN A 111 -12.31 -15.37 -37.97
N ASN A 112 -11.51 -14.94 -37.00
CA ASN A 112 -11.06 -13.57 -36.95
C ASN A 112 -9.63 -13.53 -36.45
N SER A 113 -8.71 -13.32 -37.39
CA SER A 113 -7.39 -12.76 -37.13
C SER A 113 -7.53 -11.28 -36.75
N ALA A 114 -8.32 -10.99 -35.72
CA ALA A 114 -8.62 -9.64 -35.25
C ALA A 114 -8.16 -9.49 -33.80
N SER A 115 -7.47 -8.39 -33.52
CA SER A 115 -7.15 -7.92 -32.18
C SER A 115 -8.40 -7.92 -31.30
N ASN A 116 -8.47 -8.86 -30.36
CA ASN A 116 -9.63 -9.05 -29.50
C ASN A 116 -9.87 -7.83 -28.60
N PRO A 117 -11.13 -7.36 -28.42
CA PRO A 117 -11.46 -6.38 -27.39
C PRO A 117 -11.14 -6.96 -26.00
N GLY A 118 -10.80 -6.11 -25.03
CA GLY A 118 -10.50 -6.56 -23.67
C GLY A 118 -11.66 -7.37 -23.08
N TYR A 119 -11.34 -8.51 -22.46
CA TYR A 119 -12.29 -9.38 -21.79
C TYR A 119 -12.20 -9.19 -20.29
N VAL A 120 -13.34 -9.11 -19.60
CA VAL A 120 -13.35 -9.00 -18.13
C VAL A 120 -13.42 -10.40 -17.51
N VAL A 121 -12.49 -10.68 -16.61
CA VAL A 121 -12.47 -11.93 -15.84
C VAL A 121 -13.54 -11.90 -14.75
N THR A 122 -14.47 -12.85 -14.78
CA THR A 122 -15.58 -12.98 -13.81
C THR A 122 -15.39 -14.14 -12.82
N GLY A 123 -14.44 -15.04 -13.10
CA GLY A 123 -14.14 -16.18 -12.23
C GLY A 123 -12.75 -16.73 -12.49
N VAL A 124 -12.07 -17.16 -11.43
CA VAL A 124 -10.77 -17.84 -11.47
C VAL A 124 -10.86 -19.07 -10.57
N MET A 125 -10.67 -20.26 -11.14
CA MET A 125 -10.69 -21.53 -10.40
C MET A 125 -9.61 -22.46 -10.96
N ALA A 126 -8.63 -22.86 -10.16
CA ALA A 126 -7.63 -23.91 -10.43
C ALA A 126 -7.46 -24.33 -11.92
N GLY A 127 -6.88 -23.46 -12.76
CA GLY A 127 -6.67 -23.75 -14.19
C GLY A 127 -7.72 -23.19 -15.16
N GLN A 128 -8.76 -22.54 -14.67
CA GLN A 128 -9.90 -22.03 -15.44
C GLN A 128 -10.12 -20.53 -15.21
N LEU A 129 -10.31 -19.79 -16.32
CA LEU A 129 -10.79 -18.40 -16.33
C LEU A 129 -12.21 -18.37 -16.91
N THR A 130 -13.09 -17.61 -16.27
CA THR A 130 -14.43 -17.29 -16.80
C THR A 130 -14.46 -15.85 -17.27
N LEU A 131 -14.98 -15.60 -18.47
CA LEU A 131 -15.03 -14.26 -19.09
C LEU A 131 -16.48 -13.76 -19.24
N THR A 132 -16.67 -12.44 -19.17
CA THR A 132 -17.99 -11.78 -19.27
C THR A 132 -18.74 -12.05 -20.59
N THR A 133 -18.05 -12.41 -21.67
CA THR A 133 -18.69 -12.59 -23.00
C THR A 133 -19.52 -13.87 -23.11
N GLY A 134 -19.51 -14.75 -22.10
CA GLY A 134 -20.37 -15.93 -22.06
C GLY A 134 -19.93 -17.10 -22.96
N ASP A 135 -18.86 -16.93 -23.74
CA ASP A 135 -18.28 -18.01 -24.54
C ASP A 135 -17.20 -18.77 -23.73
N PRO A 136 -17.40 -20.06 -23.44
CA PRO A 136 -16.39 -20.88 -22.79
C PRO A 136 -15.21 -21.11 -23.74
N ILE A 137 -14.02 -21.27 -23.14
CA ILE A 137 -12.79 -21.50 -23.87
C ILE A 137 -12.20 -22.89 -23.51
N ASN A 138 -12.27 -23.88 -24.43
CA ASN A 138 -11.95 -25.32 -24.21
C ASN A 138 -10.63 -25.82 -24.86
N THR A 139 -9.75 -26.46 -24.10
CA THR A 139 -8.41 -26.91 -24.52
C THR A 139 -8.32 -28.18 -25.37
N GLU A 140 -9.44 -28.81 -25.74
CA GLU A 140 -9.41 -30.23 -26.13
C GLU A 140 -9.01 -30.58 -27.57
N ASN A 141 -8.70 -29.63 -28.48
CA ASN A 141 -8.35 -29.99 -29.87
C ASN A 141 -7.21 -29.19 -30.53
N ASN A 142 -6.36 -28.50 -29.79
CA ASN A 142 -5.21 -27.79 -30.38
C ASN A 142 -3.93 -27.97 -29.56
N THR A 143 -3.34 -29.16 -29.64
CA THR A 143 -1.97 -29.37 -29.19
C THR A 143 -1.01 -28.57 -30.11
N GLY A 144 -0.72 -27.32 -29.76
CA GLY A 144 0.44 -26.60 -30.31
C GLY A 144 0.27 -25.19 -30.89
N LEU A 145 -0.87 -24.49 -30.71
CA LEU A 145 -0.94 -23.06 -31.08
C LEU A 145 -0.58 -22.17 -29.88
N PRO A 146 0.40 -21.24 -30.00
CA PRO A 146 0.75 -20.34 -28.90
C PRO A 146 -0.34 -19.29 -28.72
N ILE A 147 -1.15 -19.42 -27.66
CA ILE A 147 -2.00 -18.33 -27.17
C ILE A 147 -1.28 -17.58 -26.07
N GLN A 148 -1.36 -16.26 -26.09
CA GLN A 148 -0.80 -15.38 -25.07
C GLN A 148 -1.92 -14.57 -24.42
N ILE A 149 -1.92 -14.51 -23.09
CA ILE A 149 -2.89 -13.73 -22.30
C ILE A 149 -2.14 -12.60 -21.61
N TYR A 150 -2.69 -11.39 -21.70
CA TYR A 150 -2.13 -10.18 -21.12
C TYR A 150 -3.16 -9.50 -20.25
N SER A 151 -2.76 -8.87 -19.16
CA SER A 151 -3.62 -7.87 -18.53
C SER A 151 -3.40 -6.52 -19.22
N THR A 152 -4.48 -5.79 -19.41
CA THR A 152 -4.44 -4.38 -19.82
C THR A 152 -4.21 -3.51 -18.59
N ARG A 153 -3.68 -2.30 -18.79
CA ARG A 153 -3.63 -1.30 -17.71
C ARG A 153 -5.02 -0.79 -17.27
N THR A 154 -6.08 -1.16 -18.01
CA THR A 154 -7.46 -0.73 -17.76
C THR A 154 -8.01 -1.26 -16.44
N VAL A 155 -8.43 -0.34 -15.57
CA VAL A 155 -9.12 -0.64 -14.31
C VAL A 155 -10.61 -0.81 -14.57
N THR A 156 -11.11 -2.03 -14.41
CA THR A 156 -12.53 -2.34 -14.61
C THR A 156 -13.43 -1.72 -13.55
N PRO A 157 -14.74 -1.53 -13.79
CA PRO A 157 -15.67 -0.98 -12.79
C PRO A 157 -15.65 -1.69 -11.43
N LEU A 158 -15.40 -3.01 -11.41
CA LEU A 158 -15.27 -3.77 -10.15
C LEU A 158 -14.02 -3.34 -9.37
N ASN A 159 -12.87 -3.21 -10.04
CA ASN A 159 -11.63 -2.76 -9.41
C ASN A 159 -11.69 -1.27 -9.03
N GLN A 160 -12.39 -0.44 -9.80
CA GLN A 160 -12.69 0.95 -9.41
C GLN A 160 -13.49 1.01 -8.10
N THR A 161 -14.50 0.14 -7.95
CA THR A 161 -15.29 0.04 -6.71
C THR A 161 -14.42 -0.40 -5.53
N ARG A 162 -13.53 -1.38 -5.74
CA ARG A 162 -12.57 -1.83 -4.71
C ARG A 162 -11.64 -0.71 -4.27
N PHE A 163 -11.11 0.08 -5.21
CA PHE A 163 -10.30 1.26 -4.91
C PHE A 163 -11.07 2.26 -4.06
N GLN A 164 -12.26 2.64 -4.51
CA GLN A 164 -13.10 3.63 -3.82
C GLN A 164 -13.44 3.18 -2.39
N ASN A 165 -13.81 1.91 -2.21
CA ASN A 165 -14.08 1.36 -0.88
C ASN A 165 -12.85 1.38 0.04
N ALA A 166 -11.65 1.16 -0.51
CA ALA A 166 -10.41 1.26 0.26
C ALA A 166 -10.15 2.70 0.72
N MET A 167 -10.40 3.69 -0.15
CA MET A 167 -10.18 5.12 0.16
C MET A 167 -11.13 5.61 1.26
N VAL A 168 -12.39 5.15 1.26
CA VAL A 168 -13.35 5.45 2.35
C VAL A 168 -12.78 5.10 3.73
N GLY A 169 -11.95 4.06 3.83
CA GLY A 169 -11.28 3.71 5.09
C GLY A 169 -10.29 4.78 5.57
N TRP A 170 -9.55 5.43 4.67
CA TRP A 170 -8.66 6.54 5.01
C TRP A 170 -9.43 7.83 5.30
N GLU A 171 -10.45 8.13 4.49
CA GLU A 171 -11.33 9.31 4.67
C GLU A 171 -12.12 9.25 5.98
N ALA A 172 -12.38 8.05 6.51
CA ALA A 172 -13.07 7.87 7.79
C ALA A 172 -12.19 8.22 9.01
N VAL A 173 -10.86 8.19 8.87
CA VAL A 173 -9.93 8.36 9.99
C VAL A 173 -9.08 9.62 9.88
N ALA A 174 -9.10 10.31 8.75
CA ALA A 174 -8.30 11.50 8.49
C ALA A 174 -9.02 12.47 7.55
N ASN A 175 -8.60 13.73 7.54
CA ASN A 175 -9.06 14.76 6.62
C ASN A 175 -8.39 14.62 5.25
N VAL A 176 -8.60 13.46 4.64
CA VAL A 176 -8.20 13.15 3.27
C VAL A 176 -9.47 13.02 2.43
N ASP A 177 -9.39 13.39 1.15
CA ASP A 177 -10.49 13.28 0.20
C ASP A 177 -9.95 12.79 -1.14
N PHE A 178 -10.19 11.51 -1.43
CA PHE A 178 -9.92 10.92 -2.73
C PHE A 178 -11.13 11.14 -3.62
N ARG A 179 -10.97 11.97 -4.64
CA ARG A 179 -12.04 12.28 -5.58
C ARG A 179 -11.64 12.08 -7.01
N LEU A 180 -12.63 11.73 -7.83
CA LEU A 180 -12.44 11.70 -9.28
C LEU A 180 -11.96 13.06 -9.77
N ARG A 181 -10.84 13.02 -10.47
CA ARG A 181 -10.23 14.17 -11.10
C ARG A 181 -11.18 14.78 -12.12
N THR A 182 -11.14 16.11 -12.20
CA THR A 182 -11.79 16.90 -13.24
C THR A 182 -10.75 17.60 -14.13
N THR A 183 -10.01 18.55 -13.56
CA THR A 183 -9.11 19.46 -14.29
C THR A 183 -7.80 19.71 -13.57
N GLU A 184 -7.62 19.12 -12.39
CA GLU A 184 -6.45 19.25 -11.54
C GLU A 184 -5.20 18.80 -12.32
N SER A 185 -4.13 19.59 -12.26
CA SER A 185 -2.85 19.25 -12.89
C SER A 185 -2.14 18.14 -12.13
N ASP A 186 -2.36 18.09 -10.82
CA ASP A 186 -1.73 17.18 -9.89
C ASP A 186 -2.73 16.11 -9.52
N TYR A 187 -2.41 14.85 -9.83
CA TYR A 187 -3.35 13.75 -9.63
C TYR A 187 -2.67 12.39 -9.68
N VAL A 188 -3.36 11.39 -9.15
CA VAL A 188 -2.96 9.99 -9.20
C VAL A 188 -3.65 9.30 -10.36
N ARG A 189 -2.87 8.74 -11.29
CA ARG A 189 -3.36 7.79 -12.28
C ARG A 189 -3.30 6.38 -11.69
N VAL A 190 -4.46 5.79 -11.46
CA VAL A 190 -4.62 4.44 -10.94
C VAL A 190 -4.75 3.46 -12.11
N GLN A 191 -3.94 2.41 -12.12
CA GLN A 191 -3.87 1.47 -13.24
C GLN A 191 -3.50 0.04 -12.81
N ASN A 192 -3.86 -0.95 -13.63
CA ASN A 192 -3.37 -2.32 -13.40
C ASN A 192 -1.87 -2.42 -13.69
N SER A 193 -1.19 -3.27 -12.93
CA SER A 193 0.23 -3.61 -13.11
C SER A 193 0.52 -5.04 -12.66
N ASN A 194 1.77 -5.47 -12.86
CA ASN A 194 2.32 -6.70 -12.28
C ASN A 194 2.76 -6.53 -10.82
N PHE A 195 2.69 -5.29 -10.33
CA PHE A 195 3.18 -4.88 -9.02
C PHE A 195 2.10 -4.05 -8.31
N ASN A 196 2.17 -4.01 -6.98
CA ASN A 196 1.54 -2.95 -6.20
C ASN A 196 2.65 -1.96 -5.91
N ARG A 197 2.51 -0.72 -6.41
CA ARG A 197 3.49 0.34 -6.23
C ARG A 197 2.84 1.69 -6.24
N SER A 198 3.47 2.64 -5.57
CA SER A 198 2.94 3.99 -5.48
C SER A 198 4.05 5.02 -5.32
N ALA A 199 3.81 6.21 -5.85
CA ALA A 199 4.61 7.38 -5.52
C ALA A 199 4.47 7.71 -4.01
N VAL A 200 5.54 8.23 -3.40
CA VAL A 200 5.52 8.60 -1.98
C VAL A 200 5.18 10.07 -1.81
N GLY A 201 3.96 10.36 -1.36
CA GLY A 201 3.46 11.73 -1.19
C GLY A 201 3.05 12.40 -2.51
N HIS A 202 2.82 13.71 -2.44
CA HIS A 202 2.46 14.59 -3.55
C HIS A 202 3.71 15.10 -4.26
N GLU A 203 3.87 14.72 -5.53
CA GLU A 203 5.08 15.05 -6.31
C GLU A 203 4.86 16.19 -7.32
N GLY A 204 3.61 16.62 -7.49
CA GLY A 204 3.18 17.53 -8.55
C GLY A 204 2.99 16.81 -9.89
N GLY A 205 2.05 17.30 -10.70
CA GLY A 205 1.69 16.67 -11.98
C GLY A 205 1.04 15.28 -11.82
N GLN A 206 1.06 14.49 -12.89
CA GLN A 206 0.58 13.11 -12.86
C GLN A 206 1.59 12.20 -12.14
N GLN A 207 1.16 11.53 -11.08
CA GLN A 207 1.85 10.39 -10.47
C GLN A 207 1.03 9.11 -10.65
N VAL A 208 1.67 7.96 -10.49
CA VAL A 208 1.05 6.66 -10.77
C VAL A 208 0.87 5.88 -9.47
N LEU A 209 -0.28 5.22 -9.37
CA LEU A 209 -0.54 4.14 -8.41
C LEU A 209 -0.83 2.87 -9.21
N GLU A 210 0.07 1.91 -9.09
CA GLU A 210 0.03 0.62 -9.76
C GLU A 210 -0.57 -0.42 -8.85
N MET A 211 -1.55 -1.18 -9.35
CA MET A 211 -2.19 -2.24 -8.58
C MET A 211 -2.19 -3.55 -9.35
N ARG A 212 -1.71 -4.59 -8.69
CA ARG A 212 -1.96 -5.99 -9.05
C ARG A 212 -3.06 -6.57 -8.18
N ASN A 213 -3.03 -6.30 -6.89
CA ASN A 213 -3.78 -7.02 -5.87
C ASN A 213 -5.11 -6.35 -5.49
N TRP A 214 -6.02 -6.28 -6.45
CA TRP A 214 -7.31 -5.60 -6.28
C TRP A 214 -8.27 -6.26 -5.28
N TRP A 215 -8.10 -7.55 -4.99
CA TRP A 215 -8.98 -8.30 -4.10
C TRP A 215 -8.78 -7.98 -2.61
N SER A 216 -7.67 -7.35 -2.26
CA SER A 216 -7.31 -7.07 -0.87
C SER A 216 -7.42 -5.57 -0.59
N GLN A 217 -8.45 -5.19 0.14
CA GLN A 217 -8.65 -3.81 0.56
C GLN A 217 -7.44 -3.26 1.35
N PRO A 218 -6.85 -3.99 2.32
CA PRO A 218 -5.66 -3.50 3.04
C PRO A 218 -4.44 -3.28 2.14
N ILE A 219 -4.27 -4.06 1.06
CA ILE A 219 -3.17 -3.84 0.09
C ILE A 219 -3.40 -2.56 -0.70
N ILE A 220 -4.63 -2.29 -1.15
CA ILE A 220 -4.96 -1.02 -1.79
C ILE A 220 -4.71 0.16 -0.83
N GLN A 221 -5.05 -0.03 0.46
CA GLN A 221 -4.82 0.98 1.49
C GLN A 221 -3.32 1.22 1.76
N HIS A 222 -2.49 0.18 1.70
CA HIS A 222 -1.03 0.29 1.78
C HIS A 222 -0.47 1.17 0.66
N GLU A 223 -0.82 0.91 -0.60
CA GLU A 223 -0.37 1.73 -1.74
C GLU A 223 -0.89 3.17 -1.67
N ALA A 224 -2.12 3.36 -1.17
CA ALA A 224 -2.65 4.70 -0.93
C ALA A 224 -1.92 5.41 0.22
N ALA A 225 -1.47 4.70 1.25
CA ALA A 225 -0.68 5.29 2.33
C ALA A 225 0.66 5.81 1.82
N HIS A 226 1.31 5.10 0.89
CA HIS A 226 2.46 5.65 0.15
C HIS A 226 2.12 6.95 -0.57
N THR A 227 1.03 6.98 -1.34
CA THR A 227 0.55 8.23 -2.00
C THR A 227 0.33 9.37 -0.98
N LEU A 228 -0.01 9.04 0.26
CA LEU A 228 -0.22 9.97 1.37
C LEU A 228 1.06 10.27 2.18
N ALA A 229 2.24 9.92 1.64
CA ALA A 229 3.58 10.15 2.16
C ALA A 229 4.05 9.21 3.30
N VAL A 230 3.31 8.13 3.57
CA VAL A 230 3.74 7.12 4.55
C VAL A 230 4.75 6.17 3.90
N LYS A 231 5.85 5.89 4.61
CA LYS A 231 6.85 4.89 4.20
C LYS A 231 6.71 3.66 5.06
N HIS A 232 7.47 2.62 4.75
CA HIS A 232 7.42 1.39 5.53
C HIS A 232 7.83 1.55 6.99
N GLU A 233 7.20 0.76 7.85
CA GLU A 233 7.49 0.78 9.29
C GLU A 233 8.90 0.22 9.57
N GLN A 234 9.33 -0.83 8.84
CA GLN A 234 10.66 -1.42 9.02
C GLN A 234 11.82 -0.55 8.51
N SER A 235 11.54 0.57 7.84
CA SER A 235 12.56 1.52 7.37
C SER A 235 12.72 2.71 8.31
N ARG A 236 11.97 2.76 9.41
CA ARG A 236 12.09 3.80 10.43
C ARG A 236 13.52 3.94 10.99
N PRO A 237 13.95 5.15 11.39
CA PRO A 237 15.29 5.39 11.93
C PRO A 237 15.58 4.72 13.28
N ASP A 238 14.54 4.31 14.02
CA ASP A 238 14.62 3.56 15.28
C ASP A 238 14.42 2.05 15.12
N ARG A 239 14.21 1.54 13.89
CA ARG A 239 13.78 0.14 13.67
C ARG A 239 14.72 -0.89 14.28
N ASP A 240 16.03 -0.63 14.36
CA ASP A 240 17.02 -1.53 14.96
C ASP A 240 16.85 -1.72 16.48
N THR A 241 16.02 -0.91 17.14
CA THR A 241 15.59 -1.13 18.53
C THR A 241 14.59 -2.29 18.64
N TYR A 242 13.82 -2.52 17.58
CA TYR A 242 12.64 -3.40 17.56
C TYR A 242 12.83 -4.66 16.72
N VAL A 243 13.61 -4.57 15.63
CA VAL A 243 13.87 -5.66 14.70
C VAL A 243 15.34 -5.73 14.29
N ASP A 244 15.85 -6.94 14.06
CA ASP A 244 17.12 -7.19 13.39
C ASP A 244 16.87 -7.57 11.93
N ILE A 245 17.58 -6.91 11.00
CA ILE A 245 17.59 -7.33 9.59
C ILE A 245 18.72 -8.32 9.33
N ARG A 246 18.35 -9.54 8.91
CA ARG A 246 19.26 -10.62 8.55
C ARG A 246 19.55 -10.58 7.06
N LEU A 247 20.36 -9.60 6.63
CA LEU A 247 20.72 -9.42 5.21
C LEU A 247 21.32 -10.69 4.56
N GLY A 248 21.99 -11.56 5.33
CA GLY A 248 22.49 -12.83 4.81
C GLY A 248 21.41 -13.84 4.39
N ASN A 249 20.16 -13.62 4.81
CA ASN A 249 19.00 -14.43 4.41
C ASN A 249 18.24 -13.82 3.23
N VAL A 250 18.61 -12.61 2.80
CA VAL A 250 18.00 -11.93 1.66
C VAL A 250 18.54 -12.57 0.38
N SER A 251 17.62 -13.04 -0.47
CA SER A 251 17.96 -13.70 -1.72
C SER A 251 18.14 -12.66 -2.82
N GLN A 252 19.31 -12.61 -3.43
CA GLN A 252 19.58 -11.68 -4.53
C GLN A 252 18.74 -11.96 -5.79
N THR A 253 18.09 -13.12 -5.88
CA THR A 253 17.14 -13.46 -6.96
C THR A 253 15.70 -13.13 -6.60
N ALA A 254 15.41 -12.78 -5.34
CA ALA A 254 14.10 -12.27 -4.89
C ALA A 254 13.93 -10.78 -5.20
N CYS A 255 14.91 -10.15 -5.83
CA CYS A 255 14.77 -8.84 -6.42
C CYS A 255 15.56 -8.82 -7.71
N SER A 256 15.32 -7.77 -8.46
CA SER A 256 15.88 -7.65 -9.79
C SER A 256 16.98 -6.58 -9.89
N GLY A 257 17.32 -6.02 -8.73
CA GLY A 257 18.52 -5.27 -8.42
C GLY A 257 18.98 -5.67 -7.02
N PRO A 258 19.93 -4.95 -6.41
CA PRO A 258 20.36 -5.21 -5.03
C PRO A 258 19.17 -5.23 -4.06
N CYS A 259 18.95 -6.37 -3.40
CA CYS A 259 17.80 -6.56 -2.49
C CYS A 259 18.01 -5.93 -1.11
N ASP A 260 19.27 -5.72 -0.75
CA ASP A 260 19.68 -5.09 0.51
C ASP A 260 19.10 -3.68 0.65
N GLY A 261 18.95 -2.96 -0.46
CA GLY A 261 18.33 -1.64 -0.50
C GLY A 261 16.88 -1.59 -0.01
N ASN A 262 16.16 -2.73 0.02
CA ASN A 262 14.78 -2.79 0.51
C ASN A 262 14.66 -2.74 2.04
N PHE A 263 15.80 -2.80 2.74
CA PHE A 263 15.88 -2.69 4.19
C PHE A 263 16.68 -1.47 4.61
N ASN A 264 16.88 -0.49 3.73
CA ASN A 264 17.58 0.73 4.10
C ASN A 264 16.77 1.51 5.13
N ILE A 265 17.47 2.15 6.06
CA ILE A 265 16.82 3.09 6.97
C ILE A 265 16.52 4.37 6.20
N SER A 266 15.27 4.81 6.26
CA SER A 266 14.84 6.12 5.79
C SER A 266 14.72 7.07 6.99
N PRO A 267 15.56 8.12 7.10
CA PRO A 267 15.48 9.10 8.19
C PRO A 267 14.10 9.76 8.30
N THR A 268 13.37 9.81 7.18
CA THR A 268 12.06 10.44 7.05
C THR A 268 10.90 9.46 7.02
N ALA A 269 11.10 8.16 7.31
CA ALA A 269 10.00 7.19 7.40
C ALA A 269 9.15 7.35 8.67
N ARG A 270 9.66 8.05 9.68
CA ARG A 270 8.90 8.33 10.90
C ARG A 270 7.92 9.49 10.66
N ALA A 271 6.71 9.16 10.23
CA ALA A 271 5.61 10.10 10.00
C ALA A 271 4.99 10.69 11.27
N TYR A 272 5.28 10.09 12.43
CA TYR A 272 4.79 10.53 13.72
C TYR A 272 5.86 11.38 14.45
N PRO A 273 5.52 12.56 14.98
CA PRO A 273 6.48 13.52 15.51
C PRO A 273 6.89 13.14 16.93
N THR A 274 7.66 12.06 17.06
CA THR A 274 7.98 11.53 18.37
C THR A 274 9.43 11.11 18.47
N GLY A 275 9.98 11.32 19.67
CA GLY A 275 11.38 11.05 20.02
C GLY A 275 11.72 9.55 19.91
N PRO A 276 12.72 9.06 20.66
CA PRO A 276 13.07 7.64 20.67
C PRO A 276 11.91 6.69 21.03
N ASP A 277 10.79 7.22 21.57
CA ASP A 277 9.72 6.46 22.23
C ASP A 277 8.36 6.47 21.49
N GLY A 278 8.32 6.84 20.21
CA GLY A 278 7.14 6.61 19.38
C GLY A 278 6.90 5.11 19.22
N VAL A 279 5.69 4.60 19.53
CA VAL A 279 5.39 3.16 19.44
C VAL A 279 5.71 2.66 18.03
N TYR A 280 6.66 1.73 17.93
CA TYR A 280 6.93 1.00 16.71
C TYR A 280 5.78 0.03 16.45
N ASP A 281 5.13 0.16 15.30
CA ASP A 281 3.89 -0.56 15.03
C ASP A 281 4.13 -1.86 14.26
N PHE A 282 4.40 -2.94 14.99
CA PHE A 282 4.54 -4.28 14.42
C PHE A 282 3.29 -4.76 13.63
N ASP A 283 2.12 -4.20 13.92
CA ASP A 283 0.84 -4.55 13.28
C ASP A 283 0.53 -3.67 12.06
N SER A 284 1.38 -2.67 11.78
CA SER A 284 1.17 -1.73 10.68
C SER A 284 1.01 -2.47 9.36
N VAL A 285 0.03 -2.03 8.57
CA VAL A 285 -0.10 -2.48 7.18
C VAL A 285 1.12 -2.11 6.34
N MET A 286 1.92 -1.13 6.79
CA MET A 286 3.18 -0.68 6.18
C MET A 286 4.41 -1.49 6.65
N HIS A 287 4.24 -2.48 7.53
CA HIS A 287 5.35 -3.32 7.97
C HIS A 287 5.52 -4.53 7.04
N TYR A 288 6.76 -4.90 6.74
CA TYR A 288 7.09 -6.13 6.01
C TYR A 288 6.97 -7.40 6.85
N GLY A 289 6.69 -8.51 6.19
CA GLY A 289 6.65 -9.82 6.83
C GLY A 289 8.03 -10.34 7.21
N ALA A 290 8.09 -11.27 8.16
CA ALA A 290 9.33 -11.88 8.64
C ALA A 290 10.20 -12.51 7.54
N LYS A 291 9.59 -12.89 6.41
CA LYS A 291 10.22 -13.60 5.28
C LYS A 291 10.34 -12.74 4.01
N ALA A 292 10.25 -11.42 4.14
CA ALA A 292 10.41 -10.52 2.99
C ALA A 292 11.78 -10.72 2.32
N PHE A 293 11.80 -10.88 1.01
CA PHE A 293 12.92 -11.10 0.10
C PHE A 293 13.79 -12.32 0.38
N THR A 294 13.26 -13.38 1.01
CA THR A 294 13.94 -14.69 1.08
C THR A 294 13.29 -15.70 0.13
N THR A 295 14.11 -16.53 -0.52
CA THR A 295 13.63 -17.72 -1.25
C THR A 295 13.68 -18.98 -0.40
N ASN A 296 14.26 -18.93 0.80
CA ASN A 296 14.29 -20.02 1.76
C ASN A 296 13.09 -19.92 2.70
N PRO A 297 12.12 -20.86 2.66
CA PRO A 297 10.93 -20.81 3.50
C PRO A 297 11.24 -20.92 5.00
N ASP A 298 12.41 -21.40 5.40
CA ASP A 298 12.77 -21.57 6.82
C ASP A 298 13.60 -20.39 7.37
N SER A 299 13.89 -19.37 6.55
CA SER A 299 14.70 -18.23 6.94
C SER A 299 13.86 -16.97 7.12
N ASN A 300 14.05 -16.29 8.25
CA ASN A 300 13.52 -14.94 8.44
C ASN A 300 14.57 -13.91 8.02
N THR A 301 14.15 -12.89 7.29
CA THR A 301 14.95 -11.69 6.97
C THR A 301 14.71 -10.59 8.00
N ILE A 302 13.50 -10.51 8.58
CA ILE A 302 13.18 -9.61 9.68
C ILE A 302 12.95 -10.44 10.95
N VAL A 303 13.77 -10.20 11.97
CA VAL A 303 13.68 -10.87 13.27
C VAL A 303 13.27 -9.86 14.33
N VAL A 304 12.12 -10.04 14.97
CA VAL A 304 11.66 -9.19 16.07
C VAL A 304 12.53 -9.43 17.30
N ARG A 305 12.98 -8.35 17.94
CA ARG A 305 13.84 -8.37 19.14
C ARG A 305 13.01 -8.58 20.41
N GLU A 306 13.65 -9.12 21.44
CA GLU A 306 13.04 -9.23 22.76
C GLU A 306 12.78 -7.83 23.37
N PRO A 307 11.69 -7.64 24.13
CA PRO A 307 10.75 -8.65 24.62
C PRO A 307 9.58 -8.99 23.68
N TRP A 308 9.53 -8.39 22.48
CA TRP A 308 8.38 -8.46 21.57
C TRP A 308 8.32 -9.74 20.73
N THR A 309 9.41 -10.50 20.65
CA THR A 309 9.56 -11.67 19.77
C THR A 309 8.42 -12.68 19.94
N SER A 310 8.06 -13.01 21.18
CA SER A 310 7.04 -14.02 21.49
C SER A 310 5.64 -13.67 20.98
N GLU A 311 5.34 -12.37 20.86
CA GLU A 311 4.05 -11.89 20.39
C GLU A 311 4.05 -11.60 18.89
N TRP A 312 5.12 -11.00 18.36
CA TRP A 312 5.07 -10.33 17.06
C TRP A 312 5.79 -11.06 15.92
N GLN A 313 6.72 -11.97 16.19
CA GLN A 313 7.55 -12.57 15.14
C GLN A 313 6.76 -13.26 14.02
N THR A 314 5.57 -13.80 14.34
CA THR A 314 4.69 -14.49 13.38
C THR A 314 3.52 -13.62 12.89
N ARG A 315 3.43 -12.37 13.37
CA ARG A 315 2.30 -11.46 13.12
C ARG A 315 2.67 -10.26 12.25
N ILE A 316 3.94 -9.83 12.24
CA ILE A 316 4.43 -8.77 11.35
C ILE A 316 4.15 -9.09 9.87
N GLY A 317 3.84 -8.06 9.09
CA GLY A 317 3.48 -8.20 7.68
C GLY A 317 2.03 -8.61 7.43
N GLN A 318 1.13 -8.31 8.36
CA GLN A 318 -0.30 -8.54 8.17
C GLN A 318 -0.84 -7.69 7.00
N ARG A 319 -1.87 -8.22 6.33
CA ARG A 319 -2.60 -7.57 5.21
C ARG A 319 -4.11 -7.76 5.34
N SER A 320 -4.62 -7.74 6.57
CA SER A 320 -6.03 -7.96 6.89
C SER A 320 -6.76 -6.72 7.40
N HIS A 321 -6.03 -5.69 7.86
CA HIS A 321 -6.62 -4.49 8.45
C HIS A 321 -5.64 -3.31 8.50
N LEU A 322 -6.17 -2.12 8.77
CA LEU A 322 -5.39 -0.98 9.26
C LEU A 322 -5.23 -1.12 10.78
N SER A 323 -3.99 -0.98 11.26
CA SER A 323 -3.74 -0.98 12.70
C SER A 323 -4.31 0.29 13.36
N TYR A 324 -4.29 0.34 14.70
CA TYR A 324 -4.60 1.58 15.41
C TYR A 324 -3.62 2.71 15.02
N TRP A 325 -2.32 2.40 14.94
CA TRP A 325 -1.30 3.41 14.69
C TRP A 325 -1.25 3.85 13.24
N ASP A 326 -1.58 3.00 12.27
CA ASP A 326 -1.80 3.39 10.88
C ASP A 326 -2.82 4.53 10.79
N GLN A 327 -3.96 4.37 11.48
CA GLN A 327 -5.03 5.37 11.51
C GLN A 327 -4.59 6.66 12.21
N LYS A 328 -3.83 6.56 13.31
CA LYS A 328 -3.33 7.73 14.05
C LYS A 328 -2.23 8.49 13.33
N VAL A 329 -1.35 7.79 12.63
CA VAL A 329 -0.38 8.42 11.73
C VAL A 329 -1.14 9.17 10.64
N MET A 330 -2.14 8.57 10.01
CA MET A 330 -2.90 9.25 8.96
C MET A 330 -3.69 10.46 9.50
N SER A 331 -4.32 10.30 10.66
CA SER A 331 -4.98 11.40 11.38
C SER A 331 -4.02 12.55 11.65
N PHE A 332 -2.78 12.23 12.01
CA PHE A 332 -1.74 13.22 12.29
C PHE A 332 -1.27 13.91 11.01
N LEU A 333 -1.08 13.15 9.92
CA LEU A 333 -0.68 13.66 8.61
C LEU A 333 -1.79 14.39 7.86
N TYR A 334 -3.05 14.23 8.24
CA TYR A 334 -4.16 14.94 7.64
C TYR A 334 -5.23 15.17 8.71
N PRO A 335 -5.02 16.11 9.65
CA PRO A 335 -5.93 16.30 10.75
C PRO A 335 -7.17 17.07 10.32
N GLN A 336 -8.28 16.75 10.97
CA GLN A 336 -9.47 17.58 10.91
C GLN A 336 -9.18 18.96 11.49
N SER A 337 -9.91 19.98 11.01
CA SER A 337 -9.69 21.37 11.39
C SER A 337 -9.79 21.64 12.92
N ASP A 338 -10.51 20.79 13.64
CA ASP A 338 -10.77 20.85 15.07
C ASP A 338 -9.97 19.84 15.90
N TRP A 339 -9.07 19.06 15.27
CA TRP A 339 -8.20 18.11 15.95
C TRP A 339 -6.89 18.78 16.37
N ARG A 340 -6.42 18.46 17.57
CA ARG A 340 -5.11 18.89 18.11
C ARG A 340 -4.41 17.68 18.73
N PHE A 341 -3.09 17.68 18.64
CA PHE A 341 -2.25 16.60 19.18
C PHE A 341 -1.43 17.13 20.35
N LEU A 342 -1.24 16.31 21.38
CA LEU A 342 -0.49 16.64 22.58
C LEU A 342 0.65 15.64 22.80
N HIS A 343 1.85 16.18 23.00
CA HIS A 343 3.05 15.50 23.47
C HIS A 343 3.59 16.25 24.69
N ALA A 344 3.04 15.97 25.88
CA ALA A 344 3.43 16.70 27.09
C ALA A 344 4.74 16.14 27.71
N ALA A 345 5.85 16.26 26.97
CA ALA A 345 7.21 16.05 27.48
C ALA A 345 8.28 16.67 26.56
N THR A 346 8.44 17.99 26.54
CA THR A 346 9.74 18.61 26.21
C THR A 346 9.91 19.94 26.95
N SER A 347 11.07 20.12 27.57
CA SER A 347 11.52 21.33 28.27
C SER A 347 11.93 22.48 27.33
N ALA A 348 11.34 22.55 26.12
CA ALA A 348 11.72 23.52 25.09
C ALA A 348 10.50 24.33 24.65
N PRO A 349 10.48 25.67 24.85
CA PRO A 349 9.39 26.49 24.39
C PRO A 349 9.51 26.69 22.88
N ILE A 350 8.68 26.00 22.10
CA ILE A 350 8.48 26.36 20.69
C ILE A 350 7.03 26.80 20.53
N ASN A 351 6.84 28.12 20.50
CA ASN A 351 5.59 28.72 20.03
C ASN A 351 5.37 28.32 18.57
N THR A 352 4.46 27.37 18.32
CA THR A 352 3.31 27.48 17.40
C THR A 352 2.70 26.09 17.18
N GLY A 353 1.42 25.93 17.51
CA GLY A 353 0.62 24.79 17.07
C GLY A 353 0.39 24.87 15.57
N GLY A 354 1.13 24.05 14.82
CA GLY A 354 0.99 23.83 13.39
C GLY A 354 1.12 22.34 13.07
N PHE A 355 0.60 21.97 11.90
CA PHE A 355 0.31 20.63 11.38
C PHE A 355 1.35 19.49 11.60
N VAL A 356 2.63 19.77 11.88
CA VAL A 356 3.69 18.74 12.11
C VAL A 356 4.27 18.73 13.53
N THR A 357 3.81 19.60 14.43
CA THR A 357 4.31 19.69 15.79
C THR A 357 3.15 19.62 16.78
N PRO A 358 3.05 18.56 17.59
CA PRO A 358 2.04 18.49 18.65
C PRO A 358 2.30 19.60 19.67
N TYR A 359 1.25 20.00 20.39
CA TYR A 359 1.44 20.86 21.55
C TYR A 359 2.25 20.15 22.62
N ASP A 360 3.10 20.90 23.30
CA ASP A 360 3.90 20.46 24.44
C ASP A 360 3.22 20.76 25.79
N SER A 361 2.12 21.52 25.77
CA SER A 361 1.39 21.98 26.95
C SER A 361 -0.11 21.71 26.82
N LEU A 362 -0.66 20.96 27.78
CA LEU A 362 -2.09 20.69 27.84
C LEU A 362 -2.92 21.99 27.97
N PRO A 363 -2.59 22.96 28.85
CA PRO A 363 -3.29 24.25 28.89
C PRO A 363 -3.33 24.98 27.55
N VAL A 364 -2.22 25.00 26.80
CA VAL A 364 -2.15 25.66 25.48
C VAL A 364 -3.01 24.92 24.47
N ALA A 365 -2.92 23.59 24.42
CA ALA A 365 -3.73 22.76 23.54
C ALA A 365 -5.23 22.97 23.81
N MET A 366 -5.64 22.98 25.08
CA MET A 366 -7.02 23.20 25.51
C MET A 366 -7.53 24.62 25.24
N ALA A 367 -6.66 25.63 25.25
CA ALA A 367 -7.04 26.99 24.88
C ALA A 367 -7.33 27.09 23.36
N LEU A 368 -6.49 26.46 22.53
CA LEU A 368 -6.47 26.62 21.07
C LEU A 368 -7.35 25.62 20.30
N ILE A 369 -7.73 24.50 20.92
CA ILE A 369 -8.71 23.56 20.34
C ILE A 369 -10.08 24.23 20.24
N PRO A 370 -10.81 24.16 19.12
CA PRO A 370 -12.18 24.69 19.05
C PRO A 370 -13.11 24.03 20.09
N SER A 371 -14.19 24.72 20.48
CA SER A 371 -15.18 24.12 21.38
C SER A 371 -15.85 22.92 20.69
N GLY A 372 -15.87 21.77 21.35
CA GLY A 372 -16.29 20.49 20.79
C GLY A 372 -15.21 19.75 19.98
N GLY A 373 -14.01 20.32 19.84
CA GLY A 373 -12.91 19.70 19.10
C GLY A 373 -12.31 18.48 19.79
N HIS A 374 -11.35 17.84 19.12
CA HIS A 374 -10.69 16.61 19.59
C HIS A 374 -9.23 16.83 19.98
N LEU A 375 -8.86 16.47 21.20
CA LEU A 375 -7.49 16.46 21.69
C LEU A 375 -6.98 15.03 21.77
N ILE A 376 -5.98 14.70 20.96
CA ILE A 376 -5.39 13.36 20.89
C ILE A 376 -4.04 13.39 21.60
N MET A 377 -3.91 12.59 22.66
CA MET A 377 -2.65 12.39 23.37
C MET A 377 -1.82 11.33 22.67
N LEU A 378 -0.56 11.66 22.35
CA LEU A 378 0.27 10.80 21.51
C LEU A 378 1.00 9.71 22.27
N TYR A 379 1.26 9.89 23.57
CA TYR A 379 2.10 9.00 24.35
C TYR A 379 1.42 8.51 25.63
N PRO A 380 1.62 7.24 26.01
CA PRO A 380 1.10 6.67 27.25
C PRO A 380 1.93 7.09 28.47
N GLU A 381 2.27 8.38 28.55
CA GLU A 381 2.97 8.95 29.69
C GLU A 381 1.98 9.47 30.74
N THR A 382 2.45 9.66 31.97
CA THR A 382 1.62 10.22 33.03
C THR A 382 1.60 11.74 32.91
N PHE A 383 0.47 12.29 32.50
CA PHE A 383 0.23 13.74 32.48
C PHE A 383 -0.51 14.17 33.74
N VAL A 384 0.08 15.07 34.54
CA VAL A 384 -0.55 15.63 35.74
C VAL A 384 -0.61 17.14 35.59
N GLU A 385 -1.79 17.65 35.27
CA GLU A 385 -2.02 19.08 35.02
C GLU A 385 -3.22 19.58 35.82
N PRO A 386 -3.01 20.09 37.05
CA PRO A 386 -4.09 20.57 37.89
C PRO A 386 -4.70 21.85 37.30
N GLY A 387 -6.00 21.83 37.02
CA GLY A 387 -6.71 22.99 36.49
C GLY A 387 -8.21 22.74 36.35
N VAL A 388 -8.97 23.83 36.21
CA VAL A 388 -10.39 23.78 35.85
C VAL A 388 -10.53 24.26 34.41
N TYR A 389 -10.98 23.36 33.55
CA TYR A 389 -11.16 23.64 32.13
C TYR A 389 -12.64 23.49 31.78
N THR A 390 -13.26 24.59 31.35
CA THR A 390 -14.72 24.64 31.12
C THR A 390 -15.12 24.47 29.65
N LYS A 391 -14.14 24.35 28.75
CA LYS A 391 -14.37 24.20 27.32
C LYS A 391 -14.71 22.74 27.02
N THR A 392 -15.85 22.49 26.39
CA THR A 392 -16.22 21.14 25.94
C THR A 392 -15.24 20.67 24.87
N MET A 393 -14.75 19.43 24.98
CA MET A 393 -13.89 18.78 23.99
C MET A 393 -13.94 17.26 24.17
N VAL A 394 -13.53 16.52 23.15
CA VAL A 394 -13.24 15.08 23.22
C VAL A 394 -11.76 14.91 23.51
N MET A 395 -11.41 14.15 24.55
CA MET A 395 -10.03 13.77 24.82
C MET A 395 -9.84 12.30 24.51
N GLU A 396 -8.84 11.98 23.70
CA GLU A 396 -8.46 10.62 23.39
C GLU A 396 -7.09 10.31 23.98
N ALA A 397 -7.04 9.23 24.77
CA ALA A 397 -5.80 8.67 25.29
C ALA A 397 -5.23 7.64 24.30
N PRO A 398 -3.91 7.46 24.25
CA PRO A 398 -3.32 6.39 23.46
C PRO A 398 -3.75 5.02 24.00
N LEU A 399 -3.66 4.00 23.16
CA LEU A 399 -4.08 2.64 23.50
C LEU A 399 -3.46 2.17 24.83
N GLY A 400 -4.31 1.74 25.76
CA GLY A 400 -3.89 1.27 27.09
C GLY A 400 -3.74 2.35 28.16
N ALA A 401 -3.88 3.64 27.82
CA ALA A 401 -3.87 4.73 28.79
C ALA A 401 -5.26 4.97 29.42
N VAL A 402 -5.27 5.56 30.61
CA VAL A 402 -6.49 5.92 31.36
C VAL A 402 -6.51 7.41 31.61
N ILE A 403 -7.59 8.08 31.20
CA ILE A 403 -7.85 9.48 31.57
C ILE A 403 -8.64 9.49 32.87
N THR A 404 -8.09 10.13 33.90
CA THR A 404 -8.78 10.38 35.16
C THR A 404 -9.01 11.88 35.31
N GLY A 405 -10.29 12.29 35.44
CA GLY A 405 -10.68 13.65 35.76
C GLY A 405 -11.64 13.60 36.96
N GLN A 406 -11.46 14.50 37.93
CA GLN A 406 -12.44 14.76 38.99
C GLN A 406 -13.30 15.95 38.64
#